data_AF-A0A0F8YPX3-F1
#
_entry.id   AF-A0A0F8YPX3-F1
#
_cell.length_a   1.000
_cell.length_b   1.000
_cell.length_c   1.000
_cell.angle_alpha   90.00
_cell.angle_beta   90.00
_cell.angle_gamma   90.00
#
_symmetry.space_group_name_H-M   'P 1'
#
loop_
_entity.id
_entity.type
_entity.pdbx_description
1 polymer ?
#
loop_
_entity_poly.entity_id
_entity_poly.type
_entity_poly.pdbx_seq_one_letter_code
_entity_poly.pdbx_strand_id
1 'polypeptide(L)'
;GDVDLAPMLEEIFNIPTLINNDGDLFAYGEAVSGFLPRINSLLHENNIERKYKNLIGITLGTGFGGGIVVNNQICLGDNSAAGEIWLTRNYLDPKSIAEESVSIRGIHRVYARLSGDGTKKTPLEIYNIAKGKSEGNKNAALKAFEELAVVMAESLANAITLLDAPIVFGGGISGAAEFIIPKLIAHFKSTINDQGKELPRVIAEVFDLDNPVALKEFLTNDSQYVQVPFSDKKVAYTKKKRIPIGITQLGASNAISLGAYTLALDYLDKKNLYAIGFQKEF
;
A
#
# COMPACT_ATOMS: atom_id res chain seq x y z
N GLY A 1 23.33 -0.87 -12.84
CA GLY A 1 23.74 -2.28 -12.70
C GLY A 1 24.05 -2.71 -14.10
N ASP A 2 25.33 -2.91 -14.41
CA ASP A 2 25.82 -2.81 -15.80
C ASP A 2 25.75 -4.15 -16.56
N VAL A 3 24.67 -4.90 -16.36
CA VAL A 3 24.44 -6.19 -17.03
C VAL A 3 23.03 -6.24 -17.58
N ASP A 4 22.93 -6.34 -18.90
CA ASP A 4 21.67 -6.50 -19.64
C ASP A 4 21.16 -7.94 -19.50
N LEU A 5 20.69 -8.26 -18.29
CA LEU A 5 20.30 -9.61 -17.90
C LEU A 5 19.14 -10.14 -18.74
N ALA A 6 18.14 -9.32 -19.05
CA ALA A 6 16.99 -9.73 -19.85
C ALA A 6 17.39 -10.11 -21.29
N PRO A 7 18.12 -9.25 -22.05
CA PRO A 7 18.66 -9.64 -23.36
C PRO A 7 19.53 -10.90 -23.33
N MET A 8 20.40 -11.03 -22.32
CA MET A 8 21.25 -12.22 -22.18
C MET A 8 20.42 -13.50 -22.02
N LEU A 9 19.39 -13.48 -21.17
CA LEU A 9 18.50 -14.63 -20.98
C LEU A 9 17.66 -14.92 -22.23
N GLU A 10 17.24 -13.88 -22.96
CA GLU A 10 16.51 -14.01 -24.23
C GLU A 10 17.34 -14.70 -25.30
N GLU A 11 18.62 -14.37 -25.45
CA GLU A 11 19.50 -15.04 -26.42
C GLU A 11 19.71 -16.52 -26.08
N ILE A 12 19.83 -16.85 -24.79
CA ILE A 12 20.06 -18.23 -24.34
C ILE A 12 18.81 -19.09 -24.49
N PHE A 13 17.65 -18.57 -24.06
CA PHE A 13 16.42 -19.36 -23.94
C PHE A 13 15.44 -19.16 -25.10
N ASN A 14 15.67 -18.20 -25.99
CA ASN A 14 14.82 -17.88 -27.14
C ASN A 14 13.35 -17.60 -26.77
N ILE A 15 13.12 -17.06 -25.57
CA ILE A 15 11.80 -16.64 -25.08
C ILE A 15 11.91 -15.24 -24.44
N PRO A 16 10.86 -14.39 -24.53
CA PRO A 16 10.88 -13.07 -23.92
C PRO A 16 11.14 -13.12 -22.41
N THR A 17 11.99 -12.22 -21.91
CA THR A 17 12.31 -12.07 -20.50
C THR A 17 11.87 -10.69 -20.02
N LEU A 18 11.21 -10.64 -18.86
CA LEU A 18 10.81 -9.41 -18.19
C LEU A 18 11.41 -9.39 -16.79
N ILE A 19 11.96 -8.25 -16.40
CA ILE A 19 12.50 -8.02 -15.06
C ILE A 19 11.74 -6.85 -14.46
N ASN A 20 11.36 -6.97 -13.20
CA ASN A 20 10.63 -5.92 -12.48
C ASN A 20 10.93 -5.97 -10.97
N ASN A 21 10.66 -4.89 -10.27
CA ASN A 21 10.86 -4.75 -8.83
C ASN A 21 9.79 -5.54 -8.04
N ASP A 22 10.13 -5.99 -6.83
CA ASP A 22 9.26 -6.78 -5.97
C ASP A 22 8.01 -6.02 -5.49
N GLY A 23 8.14 -4.73 -5.18
CA GLY A 23 7.04 -3.82 -4.82
C GLY A 23 6.01 -3.68 -5.95
N ASP A 24 6.47 -3.47 -7.18
CA ASP A 24 5.61 -3.38 -8.36
C ASP A 24 4.88 -4.68 -8.65
N LEU A 25 5.60 -5.82 -8.62
CA LEU A 25 5.01 -7.14 -8.80
C LEU A 25 4.03 -7.49 -7.68
N PHE A 26 4.31 -7.08 -6.44
CA PHE A 26 3.39 -7.23 -5.32
C PHE A 26 2.09 -6.44 -5.56
N ALA A 27 2.21 -5.15 -5.87
CA ALA A 27 1.05 -4.29 -6.13
C ALA A 27 0.23 -4.80 -7.31
N TYR A 28 0.90 -5.24 -8.37
CA TYR A 28 0.24 -5.76 -9.57
C TYR A 28 -0.47 -7.10 -9.33
N GLY A 29 0.15 -8.03 -8.60
CA GLY A 29 -0.50 -9.28 -8.19
C GLY A 29 -1.77 -9.03 -7.37
N GLU A 30 -1.71 -8.10 -6.42
CA GLU A 30 -2.87 -7.69 -5.62
C GLU A 30 -3.94 -6.97 -6.46
N ALA A 31 -3.53 -6.23 -7.49
CA ALA A 31 -4.45 -5.56 -8.40
C ALA A 31 -5.20 -6.52 -9.33
N VAL A 32 -4.59 -7.64 -9.70
CA VAL A 32 -5.16 -8.60 -10.65
C VAL A 32 -5.92 -9.74 -9.95
N SER A 33 -5.40 -10.24 -8.84
CA SER A 33 -5.91 -11.47 -8.20
C SER A 33 -6.14 -11.35 -6.69
N GLY A 34 -5.87 -10.19 -6.08
CA GLY A 34 -5.93 -10.01 -4.63
C GLY A 34 -6.92 -8.94 -4.18
N PHE A 35 -6.39 -7.92 -3.50
CA PHE A 35 -7.18 -6.90 -2.81
C PHE A 35 -8.11 -6.10 -3.73
N LEU A 36 -7.66 -5.70 -4.92
CA LEU A 36 -8.47 -4.84 -5.80
C LEU A 36 -9.69 -5.57 -6.38
N PRO A 37 -9.60 -6.83 -6.87
CA PRO A 37 -10.77 -7.64 -7.20
C PRO A 37 -11.69 -7.85 -6.01
N ARG A 38 -11.16 -8.17 -4.82
CA ARG A 38 -11.95 -8.35 -3.59
C ARG A 38 -12.80 -7.12 -3.28
N ILE A 39 -12.21 -5.92 -3.28
CA ILE A 39 -12.94 -4.67 -3.05
C ILE A 39 -14.08 -4.50 -4.07
N ASN A 40 -13.77 -4.68 -5.35
CA ASN A 40 -14.74 -4.45 -6.42
C ASN A 40 -15.88 -5.48 -6.39
N SER A 41 -15.61 -6.74 -6.03
CA SER A 41 -16.64 -7.76 -5.82
C SER A 41 -17.54 -7.40 -4.64
N LEU A 42 -16.97 -6.99 -3.50
CA LEU A 42 -17.75 -6.57 -2.33
C LEU A 42 -18.67 -5.39 -2.64
N LEU A 43 -18.20 -4.40 -3.39
CA LEU A 43 -19.02 -3.25 -3.81
C LEU A 43 -20.15 -3.69 -4.74
N HIS A 44 -19.85 -4.53 -5.73
CA HIS A 44 -20.83 -5.06 -6.66
C HIS A 44 -21.93 -5.88 -5.95
N GLU A 45 -21.54 -6.80 -5.06
CA GLU A 45 -22.46 -7.62 -4.26
C GLU A 45 -23.38 -6.77 -3.36
N ASN A 46 -22.93 -5.57 -2.97
CA ASN A 46 -23.71 -4.62 -2.17
C ASN A 46 -24.40 -3.53 -3.01
N ASN A 47 -24.51 -3.71 -4.33
CA ASN A 47 -25.15 -2.78 -5.27
C ASN A 47 -24.58 -1.36 -5.21
N ILE A 48 -23.26 -1.24 -5.04
CA ILE A 48 -22.53 0.02 -5.09
C ILE A 48 -21.80 0.09 -6.44
N GLU A 49 -22.13 1.10 -7.27
CA GLU A 49 -21.58 1.24 -8.62
C GLU A 49 -20.07 1.59 -8.66
N ARG A 50 -19.52 2.04 -7.53
CA ARG A 50 -18.12 2.44 -7.42
C ARG A 50 -17.20 1.26 -7.78
N LYS A 51 -16.19 1.55 -8.62
CA LYS A 51 -15.13 0.62 -8.98
C LYS A 51 -13.77 1.28 -8.86
N TYR A 52 -12.86 0.63 -8.15
CA TYR A 52 -11.47 1.05 -8.03
C TYR A 52 -10.62 0.38 -9.12
N LYS A 53 -9.69 1.14 -9.69
CA LYS A 53 -8.74 0.68 -10.73
C LYS A 53 -7.29 1.02 -10.40
N ASN A 54 -7.08 1.74 -9.30
CA ASN A 54 -5.77 2.11 -8.81
C ASN A 54 -5.52 1.32 -7.53
N LEU A 55 -4.25 1.10 -7.20
CA LEU A 55 -3.85 0.43 -5.96
C LEU A 55 -2.44 0.87 -5.58
N ILE A 56 -2.23 1.12 -4.29
CA ILE A 56 -0.90 1.27 -3.70
C ILE A 56 -0.60 -0.03 -2.96
N GLY A 57 0.42 -0.76 -3.39
CA GLY A 57 0.93 -1.94 -2.69
C GLY A 57 2.12 -1.55 -1.82
N ILE A 58 2.11 -1.94 -0.56
CA ILE A 58 3.19 -1.68 0.40
C ILE A 58 3.72 -2.99 0.97
N THR A 59 5.02 -3.21 0.91
CA THR A 59 5.69 -4.37 1.52
C THR A 59 6.51 -3.93 2.73
N LEU A 60 6.15 -4.45 3.91
CA LEU A 60 6.79 -4.11 5.18
C LEU A 60 7.70 -5.23 5.65
N GLY A 61 9.01 -4.99 5.63
CA GLY A 61 10.00 -5.99 6.00
C GLY A 61 11.37 -5.38 6.31
N THR A 62 12.40 -5.90 5.64
CA THR A 62 13.77 -5.34 5.73
C THR A 62 13.82 -3.85 5.42
N GLY A 63 12.95 -3.41 4.50
CA GLY A 63 12.73 -2.03 4.10
C GLY A 63 11.25 -1.65 3.97
N PHE A 64 11.02 -0.50 3.32
CA PHE A 64 9.70 0.09 3.08
C PHE A 64 9.37 0.09 1.58
N GLY A 65 9.14 -1.10 1.03
CA GLY A 65 8.86 -1.26 -0.40
C GLY A 65 7.48 -0.76 -0.79
N GLY A 66 7.36 -0.27 -2.03
CA GLY A 66 6.12 0.24 -2.59
C GLY A 66 6.01 -0.08 -4.07
N GLY A 67 4.78 -0.29 -4.53
CA GLY A 67 4.43 -0.39 -5.95
C GLY A 67 3.10 0.29 -6.19
N ILE A 68 2.92 0.86 -7.38
CA ILE A 68 1.71 1.61 -7.72
C ILE A 68 1.08 1.01 -8.98
N VAL A 69 -0.23 0.80 -8.91
CA VAL A 69 -1.06 0.46 -10.06
C VAL A 69 -2.00 1.62 -10.34
N VAL A 70 -2.03 2.10 -11.58
CA VAL A 70 -2.95 3.14 -12.06
C VAL A 70 -3.70 2.58 -13.27
N ASN A 71 -5.03 2.69 -13.27
CA ASN A 71 -5.87 2.16 -14.35
C ASN A 71 -5.61 0.67 -14.68
N ASN A 72 -5.41 -0.15 -13.65
CA ASN A 72 -5.07 -1.57 -13.73
C ASN A 72 -3.71 -1.87 -14.39
N GLN A 73 -2.80 -0.90 -14.45
CA GLN A 73 -1.46 -1.04 -15.02
C GLN A 73 -0.39 -0.63 -14.00
N ILE A 74 0.76 -1.31 -14.01
CA ILE A 74 1.92 -0.89 -13.22
C ILE A 74 2.30 0.54 -13.63
N CYS A 75 2.44 1.41 -12.64
CA CYS A 75 2.98 2.75 -12.83
C CYS A 75 4.50 2.65 -12.70
N LEU A 76 5.20 2.52 -13.83
CA LEU A 76 6.67 2.42 -13.86
C LEU A 76 7.35 3.78 -13.62
N GLY A 77 6.69 4.86 -14.07
CA GLY A 77 7.30 6.18 -14.19
C GLY A 77 8.36 6.22 -15.30
N ASP A 78 8.79 7.43 -15.67
CA ASP A 78 9.69 7.63 -16.81
C ASP A 78 11.13 7.14 -16.56
N ASN A 79 11.47 6.82 -15.32
CA ASN A 79 12.82 6.39 -14.89
C ASN A 79 12.79 5.08 -14.10
N SER A 80 11.70 4.29 -14.21
CA SER A 80 11.53 3.03 -13.46
C SER A 80 11.68 3.17 -11.94
N ALA A 81 11.28 4.34 -11.42
CA ALA A 81 11.45 4.72 -10.02
C ALA A 81 10.13 5.26 -9.41
N ALA A 82 8.99 5.02 -10.06
CA ALA A 82 7.71 5.29 -9.44
C ALA A 82 7.47 4.34 -8.27
N GLY A 83 6.80 4.82 -7.22
CA GLY A 83 6.47 3.98 -6.06
C GLY A 83 7.59 3.82 -5.03
N GLU A 84 8.76 4.45 -5.22
CA GLU A 84 9.90 4.45 -4.28
C GLU A 84 9.62 5.26 -2.99
N ILE A 85 8.59 4.83 -2.25
CA ILE A 85 8.04 5.49 -1.08
C ILE A 85 9.01 5.46 0.12
N TRP A 86 9.98 4.56 0.13
CA TRP A 86 11.01 4.48 1.16
C TRP A 86 11.82 5.79 1.31
N LEU A 87 11.95 6.57 0.23
CA LEU A 87 12.71 7.81 0.16
C LEU A 87 11.92 9.04 0.63
N THR A 88 10.63 8.91 0.93
CA THR A 88 9.86 10.03 1.48
C THR A 88 10.50 10.53 2.78
N ARG A 89 10.23 11.79 3.13
CA ARG A 89 10.76 12.39 4.35
C ARG A 89 10.20 11.65 5.57
N ASN A 90 11.08 11.29 6.49
CA ASN A 90 10.67 10.73 7.76
C ASN A 90 9.98 11.80 8.63
N TYR A 91 8.74 11.54 9.02
CA TYR A 91 7.93 12.52 9.76
C TYR A 91 8.49 12.84 11.15
N LEU A 92 9.07 11.84 11.83
CA LEU A 92 9.60 12.01 13.19
C LEU A 92 11.06 12.48 13.19
N ASP A 93 11.80 12.24 12.09
CA ASP A 93 13.15 12.75 11.87
C ASP A 93 13.28 13.35 10.45
N PRO A 94 12.89 14.63 10.26
CA PRO A 94 12.84 15.25 8.93
C PRO A 94 14.15 15.27 8.14
N LYS A 95 15.30 14.96 8.75
CA LYS A 95 16.60 14.87 8.07
C LYS A 95 16.89 13.48 7.50
N SER A 96 16.02 12.51 7.73
CA SER A 96 16.17 11.12 7.32
C SER A 96 15.07 10.66 6.36
N ILE A 97 15.29 9.50 5.75
CA ILE A 97 14.33 8.80 4.88
C ILE A 97 13.32 8.00 5.72
N ALA A 98 12.11 7.80 5.21
CA ALA A 98 11.04 7.12 5.93
C ALA A 98 11.40 5.66 6.28
N GLU A 99 12.11 4.94 5.39
CA GLU A 99 12.52 3.55 5.63
C GLU A 99 13.33 3.36 6.91
N GLU A 100 14.10 4.37 7.34
CA GLU A 100 14.85 4.27 8.58
C GLU A 100 13.92 3.98 9.76
N SER A 101 12.70 4.51 9.78
CA SER A 101 11.68 4.17 10.78
C SER A 101 10.73 3.05 10.34
N VAL A 102 10.48 2.88 9.05
CA VAL A 102 9.53 1.90 8.49
C VAL A 102 10.26 0.65 8.02
N SER A 103 10.89 -0.05 8.96
CA SER A 103 11.64 -1.29 8.68
C SER A 103 11.83 -2.14 9.93
N ILE A 104 12.29 -3.39 9.75
CA ILE A 104 12.74 -4.26 10.85
C ILE A 104 13.79 -3.53 11.72
N ARG A 105 14.71 -2.81 11.07
CA ARG A 105 15.76 -2.04 11.73
C ARG A 105 15.17 -0.88 12.55
N GLY A 106 14.18 -0.18 12.00
CA GLY A 106 13.45 0.88 12.69
C GLY A 106 12.78 0.39 13.98
N ILE A 107 12.03 -0.71 13.90
CA ILE A 107 11.36 -1.33 15.08
C ILE A 107 12.40 -1.68 16.16
N HIS A 108 13.49 -2.34 15.79
CA HIS A 108 14.55 -2.73 16.73
C HIS A 108 15.19 -1.51 17.39
N ARG A 109 15.55 -0.49 16.60
CA ARG A 109 16.19 0.74 17.10
C ARG A 109 15.31 1.47 18.10
N VAL A 110 14.01 1.61 17.82
CA VAL A 110 13.07 2.27 18.72
C VAL A 110 12.88 1.45 20.00
N TYR A 111 12.70 0.13 19.88
CA TYR A 111 12.58 -0.74 21.05
C TYR A 111 13.81 -0.64 21.94
N ALA A 112 15.02 -0.77 21.39
CA ALA A 112 16.27 -0.72 22.14
C ALA A 112 16.45 0.63 22.85
N ARG A 113 16.17 1.74 22.14
CA ARG A 113 16.23 3.10 22.69
C ARG A 113 15.29 3.30 23.88
N LEU A 114 14.06 2.78 23.80
CA LEU A 114 13.03 3.01 24.82
C LEU A 114 13.06 2.00 25.98
N SER A 115 13.53 0.79 25.73
CA SER A 115 13.64 -0.27 26.75
C SER A 115 14.95 -0.21 27.53
N GLY A 116 16.00 0.40 26.97
CA GLY A 116 17.38 0.29 27.47
C GLY A 116 18.04 -1.06 27.16
N ASP A 117 17.36 -1.93 26.41
CA ASP A 117 17.82 -3.27 26.07
C ASP A 117 18.43 -3.29 24.65
N GLY A 118 19.75 -3.35 24.59
CA GLY A 118 20.51 -3.43 23.35
C GLY A 118 20.52 -4.80 22.68
N THR A 119 19.89 -5.82 23.27
CA THR A 119 19.86 -7.16 22.66
C THR A 119 19.12 -7.13 21.32
N LYS A 120 19.64 -7.86 20.35
CA LYS A 120 19.03 -7.95 19.03
C LYS A 120 17.80 -8.85 19.11
N LYS A 121 16.62 -8.23 19.10
CA LYS A 121 15.32 -8.92 19.03
C LYS A 121 14.74 -8.85 17.63
N THR A 122 14.13 -9.94 17.19
CA THR A 122 13.34 -10.04 15.99
C THR A 122 12.03 -9.24 16.13
N PRO A 123 11.41 -8.82 15.02
CA PRO A 123 10.08 -8.19 15.05
C PRO A 123 9.03 -9.06 15.75
N LEU A 124 9.11 -10.38 15.60
CA LEU A 124 8.18 -11.33 16.23
C LEU A 124 8.34 -11.35 17.76
N GLU A 125 9.57 -11.31 18.27
CA GLU A 125 9.81 -11.21 19.71
C GLU A 125 9.28 -9.88 20.26
N ILE A 126 9.55 -8.77 19.59
CA ILE A 126 9.04 -7.45 20.00
C ILE A 126 7.51 -7.43 19.95
N TYR A 127 6.89 -8.04 18.93
CA TYR A 127 5.45 -8.24 18.86
C TYR A 127 4.92 -9.05 20.05
N ASN A 128 5.55 -10.16 20.41
CA ASN A 128 5.14 -10.97 21.55
C ASN A 128 5.26 -10.21 22.88
N ILE A 129 6.29 -9.37 23.03
CA ILE A 129 6.42 -8.45 24.18
C ILE A 129 5.27 -7.43 24.20
N ALA A 130 4.94 -6.82 23.06
CA ALA A 130 3.79 -5.91 22.94
C ALA A 130 2.46 -6.60 23.30
N LYS A 131 2.29 -7.88 22.92
CA LYS A 131 1.13 -8.71 23.31
C LYS A 131 1.15 -9.15 24.77
N GLY A 132 2.26 -8.99 25.50
CA GLY A 132 2.45 -9.51 26.85
C GLY A 132 2.62 -11.03 26.92
N LYS A 133 3.02 -11.66 25.81
CA LYS A 133 3.30 -13.11 25.71
C LYS A 133 4.76 -13.46 26.02
N SER A 134 5.63 -12.46 26.10
CA SER A 134 7.06 -12.62 26.40
C SER A 134 7.51 -11.51 27.34
N GLU A 135 8.54 -11.80 28.14
CA GLU A 135 9.15 -10.82 29.03
C GLU A 135 9.84 -9.70 28.27
N GLY A 136 9.74 -8.48 28.80
CA GLY A 136 10.38 -7.29 28.25
C GLY A 136 9.55 -6.03 28.47
N ASN A 137 10.06 -4.90 28.00
CA ASN A 137 9.37 -3.63 28.15
C ASN A 137 8.21 -3.52 27.14
N LYS A 138 7.00 -3.85 27.59
CA LYS A 138 5.75 -3.79 26.79
C LYS A 138 5.49 -2.41 26.19
N ASN A 139 5.74 -1.34 26.95
CA ASN A 139 5.50 0.02 26.48
C ASN A 139 6.47 0.40 25.34
N ALA A 140 7.75 0.03 25.47
CA ALA A 140 8.74 0.22 24.41
C ALA A 140 8.36 -0.57 23.13
N ALA A 141 7.86 -1.80 23.28
CA ALA A 141 7.43 -2.62 22.16
C ALA A 141 6.23 -2.02 21.42
N LEU A 142 5.21 -1.57 22.15
CA LEU A 142 4.08 -0.86 21.55
C LEU A 142 4.55 0.41 20.83
N LYS A 143 5.38 1.23 21.48
CA LYS A 143 5.91 2.46 20.89
C LYS A 143 6.74 2.23 19.63
N ALA A 144 7.45 1.12 19.52
CA ALA A 144 8.18 0.77 18.31
C ALA A 144 7.25 0.60 17.09
N PHE A 145 6.11 -0.08 17.25
CA PHE A 145 5.11 -0.19 16.17
C PHE A 145 4.35 1.13 15.95
N GLU A 146 4.10 1.92 17.00
CA GLU A 146 3.46 3.23 16.86
C GLU A 146 4.31 4.22 16.05
N GLU A 147 5.62 4.32 16.32
CA GLU A 147 6.53 5.21 15.57
C GLU A 147 6.62 4.80 14.10
N LEU A 148 6.71 3.49 13.81
CA LEU A 148 6.63 2.97 12.46
C LEU A 148 5.33 3.41 11.77
N ALA A 149 4.19 3.21 12.45
CA ALA A 149 2.87 3.50 11.89
C ALA A 149 2.71 4.98 11.54
N VAL A 150 3.18 5.89 12.40
CA VAL A 150 3.07 7.34 12.17
C VAL A 150 3.94 7.79 10.98
N VAL A 151 5.18 7.31 10.87
CA VAL A 151 6.06 7.66 9.74
C VAL A 151 5.53 7.10 8.42
N MET A 152 5.05 5.85 8.45
CA MET A 152 4.41 5.23 7.29
C MET A 152 3.14 5.99 6.89
N ALA A 153 2.30 6.38 7.86
CA ALA A 153 1.07 7.09 7.59
C ALA A 153 1.32 8.46 6.95
N GLU A 154 2.34 9.21 7.36
CA GLU A 154 2.63 10.48 6.69
C GLU A 154 3.07 10.30 5.23
N SER A 155 3.87 9.27 4.96
CA SER A 155 4.30 8.92 3.61
C SER A 155 3.10 8.55 2.72
N LEU A 156 2.21 7.72 3.26
CA LEU A 156 1.00 7.27 2.56
C LEU A 156 -0.05 8.38 2.42
N ALA A 157 -0.14 9.31 3.36
CA ALA A 157 -1.05 10.43 3.26
C ALA A 157 -0.69 11.32 2.07
N ASN A 158 0.60 11.53 1.82
CA ASN A 158 1.08 12.21 0.61
C ASN A 158 0.78 11.40 -0.67
N ALA A 159 1.04 10.09 -0.66
CA ALA A 159 0.77 9.23 -1.81
C ALA A 159 -0.73 9.19 -2.16
N ILE A 160 -1.60 9.02 -1.16
CA ILE A 160 -3.06 9.05 -1.30
C ILE A 160 -3.53 10.39 -1.87
N THR A 161 -2.98 11.52 -1.40
CA THR A 161 -3.37 12.85 -1.92
C THR A 161 -3.13 12.97 -3.43
N LEU A 162 -2.11 12.28 -3.96
CA LEU A 162 -1.80 12.29 -5.39
C LEU A 162 -2.59 11.23 -6.18
N LEU A 163 -2.80 10.04 -5.60
CA LEU A 163 -3.26 8.86 -6.33
C LEU A 163 -4.74 8.50 -6.11
N ASP A 164 -5.34 8.94 -5.00
CA ASP A 164 -6.71 8.61 -4.57
C ASP A 164 -7.03 7.11 -4.73
N ALA A 165 -6.21 6.27 -4.11
CA ALA A 165 -6.19 4.83 -4.36
C ALA A 165 -6.29 4.01 -3.05
N PRO A 166 -6.94 2.83 -3.10
CA PRO A 166 -6.82 1.78 -2.08
C PRO A 166 -5.37 1.46 -1.71
N ILE A 167 -5.15 0.97 -0.48
CA ILE A 167 -3.83 0.51 -0.03
C ILE A 167 -3.90 -0.94 0.42
N VAL A 168 -2.98 -1.78 -0.06
CA VAL A 168 -2.79 -3.13 0.46
C VAL A 168 -1.41 -3.25 1.10
N PHE A 169 -1.35 -3.87 2.27
CA PHE A 169 -0.11 -4.11 3.01
C PHE A 169 0.28 -5.59 2.96
N GLY A 170 1.55 -5.87 2.70
CA GLY A 170 2.18 -7.17 2.77
C GLY A 170 3.49 -7.14 3.57
N GLY A 171 4.22 -8.25 3.53
CA GLY A 171 5.52 -8.41 4.20
C GLY A 171 5.40 -8.87 5.67
N GLY A 172 6.53 -9.26 6.26
CA GLY A 172 6.56 -9.91 7.59
C GLY A 172 6.11 -9.02 8.75
N ILE A 173 6.24 -7.70 8.62
CA ILE A 173 5.81 -6.75 9.66
C ILE A 173 4.28 -6.59 9.68
N SER A 174 3.58 -6.88 8.58
CA SER A 174 2.12 -6.73 8.53
C SER A 174 1.40 -7.66 9.52
N GLY A 175 2.05 -8.71 10.03
CA GLY A 175 1.55 -9.52 11.14
C GLY A 175 1.31 -8.75 12.45
N ALA A 176 1.88 -7.55 12.59
CA ALA A 176 1.63 -6.64 13.71
C ALA A 176 0.56 -5.57 13.39
N ALA A 177 -0.31 -5.81 12.40
CA ALA A 177 -1.35 -4.88 11.95
C ALA A 177 -2.22 -4.32 13.09
N GLU A 178 -2.50 -5.12 14.12
CA GLU A 178 -3.30 -4.69 15.28
C GLU A 178 -2.71 -3.48 16.02
N PHE A 179 -1.39 -3.29 15.96
CA PHE A 179 -0.70 -2.14 16.56
C PHE A 179 -0.46 -1.00 15.56
N ILE A 180 -0.42 -1.32 14.27
CA ILE A 180 -0.03 -0.39 13.20
C ILE A 180 -1.26 0.32 12.62
N ILE A 181 -2.25 -0.43 12.16
CA ILE A 181 -3.40 0.09 11.41
C ILE A 181 -4.21 1.13 12.21
N PRO A 182 -4.53 0.92 13.51
CA PRO A 182 -5.26 1.94 14.28
C PRO A 182 -4.53 3.28 14.35
N LYS A 183 -3.20 3.26 14.44
CA LYS A 183 -2.37 4.47 14.52
C LYS A 183 -2.26 5.17 13.18
N LEU A 184 -2.14 4.40 12.10
CA LEU A 184 -2.16 4.91 10.74
C LEU A 184 -3.50 5.61 10.42
N ILE A 185 -4.63 4.99 10.78
CA ILE A 185 -5.96 5.61 10.59
C ILE A 185 -6.10 6.88 11.43
N ALA A 186 -5.65 6.85 12.69
CA ALA A 186 -5.68 8.04 13.54
C ALA A 186 -4.86 9.19 12.94
N HIS A 187 -3.71 8.89 12.32
CA HIS A 187 -2.90 9.88 11.61
C HIS A 187 -3.62 10.43 10.37
N PHE A 188 -4.27 9.58 9.56
CA PHE A 188 -5.07 10.06 8.41
C PHE A 188 -6.25 10.95 8.81
N LYS A 189 -6.83 10.71 10.00
CA LYS A 189 -7.91 11.53 10.58
C LYS A 189 -7.43 12.80 11.27
N SER A 190 -6.11 13.00 11.39
CA SER A 190 -5.53 14.21 11.98
C SER A 190 -5.70 15.42 11.04
N THR A 191 -5.22 16.57 11.48
CA THR A 191 -5.29 17.83 10.72
C THR A 191 -3.90 18.31 10.29
N ILE A 192 -3.86 19.12 9.24
CA ILE A 192 -2.69 19.87 8.79
C ILE A 192 -3.03 21.37 8.78
N ASN A 193 -2.05 22.21 9.11
CA ASN A 193 -2.25 23.66 9.19
C ASN A 193 -2.11 24.32 7.81
N ASP A 194 -3.06 25.20 7.50
CA ASP A 194 -3.03 26.14 6.38
C ASP A 194 -3.22 27.56 6.92
N GLN A 195 -2.09 28.23 7.20
CA GLN A 195 -2.07 29.63 7.68
C GLN A 195 -3.00 29.89 8.88
N GLY A 196 -3.03 28.97 9.85
CA GLY A 196 -3.90 29.07 11.03
C GLY A 196 -5.27 28.38 10.90
N LYS A 197 -5.62 27.87 9.72
CA LYS A 197 -6.80 27.02 9.51
C LYS A 197 -6.40 25.55 9.59
N GLU A 198 -7.17 24.75 10.33
CA GLU A 198 -7.00 23.29 10.31
C GLU A 198 -7.75 22.67 9.12
N LEU A 199 -7.03 21.89 8.33
CA LEU A 199 -7.57 21.09 7.23
C LEU A 199 -7.41 19.60 7.55
N PRO A 200 -8.31 18.72 7.08
CA PRO A 200 -8.11 17.28 7.19
C PRO A 200 -6.79 16.85 6.55
N ARG A 201 -6.02 15.97 7.20
CA ARG A 201 -4.78 15.45 6.64
C ARG A 201 -5.02 14.66 5.35
N VAL A 202 -6.11 13.92 5.27
CA VAL A 202 -6.58 13.20 4.09
C VAL A 202 -8.02 13.60 3.78
N ILE A 203 -8.33 13.87 2.51
CA ILE A 203 -9.67 14.31 2.07
C ILE A 203 -10.68 13.16 2.10
N ALA A 204 -10.25 11.96 1.72
CA ALA A 204 -11.09 10.77 1.71
C ALA A 204 -11.14 10.12 3.09
N GLU A 205 -12.28 9.52 3.42
CA GLU A 205 -12.42 8.69 4.61
C GLU A 205 -11.77 7.33 4.37
N VAL A 206 -10.89 6.90 5.29
CA VAL A 206 -10.11 5.67 5.15
C VAL A 206 -10.73 4.55 5.99
N PHE A 207 -10.93 3.38 5.38
CA PHE A 207 -11.61 2.22 5.97
C PHE A 207 -10.72 0.99 6.00
N ASP A 208 -10.48 0.43 7.18
CA ASP A 208 -9.85 -0.88 7.34
C ASP A 208 -10.86 -2.00 7.01
N LEU A 209 -10.67 -2.68 5.89
CA LEU A 209 -11.58 -3.73 5.45
C LEU A 209 -11.43 -5.06 6.19
N ASP A 210 -10.39 -5.20 7.02
CA ASP A 210 -10.22 -6.37 7.88
C ASP A 210 -10.88 -6.17 9.25
N ASN A 211 -11.35 -4.95 9.55
CA ASN A 211 -12.24 -4.66 10.66
C ASN A 211 -13.73 -4.78 10.23
N PRO A 212 -14.53 -5.69 10.82
CA PRO A 212 -15.92 -5.91 10.42
C PRO A 212 -16.83 -4.68 10.53
N VAL A 213 -16.58 -3.80 11.50
CA VAL A 213 -17.36 -2.57 11.69
C VAL A 213 -17.07 -1.58 10.58
N ALA A 214 -15.78 -1.34 10.30
CA ALA A 214 -15.36 -0.43 9.23
C ALA A 214 -15.75 -0.98 7.85
N LEU A 215 -15.69 -2.30 7.62
CA LEU A 215 -16.18 -2.93 6.40
C LEU A 215 -17.68 -2.66 6.18
N LYS A 216 -18.51 -2.83 7.22
CA LYS A 216 -19.95 -2.55 7.13
C LYS A 216 -20.22 -1.08 6.79
N GLU A 217 -19.45 -0.16 7.37
CA GLU A 217 -19.57 1.27 7.05
C GLU A 217 -19.12 1.57 5.62
N PHE A 218 -18.00 0.98 5.18
CA PHE A 218 -17.49 1.09 3.81
C PHE A 218 -18.49 0.59 2.76
N LEU A 219 -19.30 -0.42 3.09
CA LEU A 219 -20.33 -0.99 2.22
C LEU A 219 -21.71 -0.33 2.38
N THR A 220 -21.81 0.74 3.15
CA THR A 220 -23.08 1.49 3.25
C THR A 220 -23.30 2.29 1.96
N ASN A 221 -24.38 1.99 1.23
CA ASN A 221 -24.71 2.69 -0.01
C ASN A 221 -25.24 4.11 0.31
N ASP A 222 -24.46 5.13 -0.04
CA ASP A 222 -24.82 6.56 0.07
C ASP A 222 -25.07 7.20 -1.31
N SER A 223 -25.31 6.37 -2.33
CA SER A 223 -25.58 6.86 -3.68
C SER A 223 -26.96 7.49 -3.74
N GLN A 224 -27.01 8.71 -4.27
CA GLN A 224 -28.24 9.44 -4.54
C GLN A 224 -28.34 9.73 -6.03
N TYR A 225 -29.54 9.65 -6.59
CA TYR A 225 -29.78 10.00 -7.98
C TYR A 225 -30.06 11.50 -8.09
N VAL A 226 -29.18 12.23 -8.78
CA VAL A 226 -29.32 13.67 -9.01
C VAL A 226 -29.89 13.89 -10.40
N GLN A 227 -30.87 14.79 -10.52
CA GLN A 227 -31.46 15.17 -11.81
C GLN A 227 -30.43 15.94 -12.63
N VAL A 228 -30.23 15.56 -13.89
CA VAL A 228 -29.43 16.35 -14.83
C VAL A 228 -30.22 17.61 -15.17
N PRO A 229 -29.66 18.82 -15.00
CA PRO A 229 -30.35 20.06 -15.36
C PRO A 229 -30.85 20.01 -16.81
N PHE A 230 -32.11 20.40 -17.02
CA PHE A 230 -32.76 20.46 -18.34
C PHE A 230 -32.91 19.10 -19.06
N SER A 231 -32.88 17.97 -18.34
CA SER A 231 -33.09 16.63 -18.88
C SER A 231 -33.93 15.79 -17.92
N ASP A 232 -34.63 14.77 -18.43
CA ASP A 232 -35.30 13.76 -17.59
C ASP A 232 -34.32 12.70 -17.03
N LYS A 233 -33.06 12.74 -17.45
CA LYS A 233 -32.03 11.81 -16.99
C LYS A 233 -31.65 12.07 -15.53
N LYS A 234 -31.45 10.98 -14.78
CA LYS A 234 -30.82 10.99 -13.46
C LYS A 234 -29.46 10.31 -13.52
N VAL A 235 -28.51 10.84 -12.76
CA VAL A 235 -27.17 10.26 -12.62
C VAL A 235 -26.95 9.88 -11.16
N ALA A 236 -26.35 8.71 -10.94
CA ALA A 236 -25.91 8.31 -9.62
C ALA A 236 -24.77 9.23 -9.17
N TYR A 237 -24.88 9.74 -7.94
CA TYR A 237 -23.87 10.58 -7.31
C TYR A 237 -23.56 10.03 -5.92
N THR A 238 -22.31 9.65 -5.70
CA THR A 238 -21.81 9.19 -4.41
C THR A 238 -21.09 10.35 -3.71
N LYS A 239 -21.62 10.79 -2.56
CA LYS A 239 -21.08 11.97 -1.87
C LYS A 239 -19.79 11.67 -1.11
N LYS A 240 -19.68 10.50 -0.46
CA LYS A 240 -18.50 10.14 0.32
C LYS A 240 -17.35 9.70 -0.58
N LYS A 241 -16.18 10.30 -0.37
CA LYS A 241 -14.89 9.80 -0.86
C LYS A 241 -14.38 8.77 0.13
N ARG A 242 -14.03 7.58 -0.34
CA ARG A 242 -13.67 6.44 0.50
C ARG A 242 -12.39 5.82 -0.03
N ILE A 243 -11.47 5.46 0.85
CA ILE A 243 -10.27 4.71 0.52
C ILE A 243 -10.23 3.46 1.40
N PRO A 244 -10.37 2.27 0.81
CA PRO A 244 -10.21 1.03 1.54
C PRO A 244 -8.72 0.71 1.73
N ILE A 245 -8.38 0.22 2.92
CA ILE A 245 -7.08 -0.36 3.24
C ILE A 245 -7.24 -1.78 3.78
N GLY A 246 -6.21 -2.62 3.63
CA GLY A 246 -6.24 -3.96 4.17
C GLY A 246 -4.91 -4.69 4.05
N ILE A 247 -4.82 -5.86 4.67
CA ILE A 247 -3.68 -6.76 4.58
C ILE A 247 -3.91 -7.74 3.43
N THR A 248 -2.84 -8.07 2.70
CA THR A 248 -2.86 -9.11 1.67
C THR A 248 -3.40 -10.43 2.23
N GLN A 249 -4.35 -11.05 1.51
CA GLN A 249 -4.80 -12.42 1.78
C GLN A 249 -3.99 -13.47 1.02
N LEU A 250 -3.32 -13.07 -0.07
CA LEU A 250 -2.45 -13.93 -0.86
C LEU A 250 -1.13 -14.21 -0.13
N GLY A 251 -0.66 -13.23 0.64
CA GLY A 251 0.72 -13.17 1.13
C GLY A 251 1.65 -12.57 0.06
N ALA A 252 2.69 -11.85 0.51
CA ALA A 252 3.56 -11.08 -0.40
C ALA A 252 4.22 -11.95 -1.48
N SER A 253 4.76 -13.11 -1.12
CA SER A 253 5.45 -14.00 -2.09
C SER A 253 4.52 -14.52 -3.19
N ASN A 254 3.28 -14.87 -2.84
CA ASN A 254 2.29 -15.35 -3.80
C ASN A 254 1.81 -14.21 -4.69
N ALA A 255 1.55 -13.03 -4.12
CA ALA A 255 1.19 -11.84 -4.89
C ALA A 255 2.28 -11.45 -5.88
N ILE A 256 3.55 -11.44 -5.48
CA ILE A 256 4.70 -11.18 -6.37
C ILE A 256 4.75 -12.21 -7.51
N SER A 257 4.61 -13.50 -7.19
CA SER A 257 4.64 -14.57 -8.19
C SER A 257 3.49 -14.46 -9.20
N LEU A 258 2.28 -14.17 -8.72
CA LEU A 258 1.11 -13.95 -9.56
C LEU A 258 1.24 -12.67 -10.41
N GLY A 259 1.82 -11.61 -9.84
CA GLY A 259 2.14 -10.38 -10.56
C GLY A 259 3.11 -10.64 -11.71
N ALA A 260 4.21 -11.36 -11.46
CA ALA A 260 5.19 -11.70 -12.48
C ALA A 260 4.58 -12.56 -13.59
N TYR A 261 3.80 -13.58 -13.21
CA TYR A 261 3.12 -14.45 -14.15
C TYR A 261 2.12 -13.68 -15.02
N THR A 262 1.29 -12.81 -14.42
CA THR A 262 0.32 -12.01 -15.16
C THR A 262 1.01 -11.01 -16.08
N LEU A 263 2.09 -10.37 -15.62
CA LEU A 263 2.83 -9.40 -16.43
C LEU A 263 3.40 -10.06 -17.70
N ALA A 264 3.91 -11.30 -17.57
CA ALA A 264 4.36 -12.09 -18.71
C ALA A 264 3.22 -12.41 -19.69
N LEU A 265 2.05 -12.80 -19.20
CA LEU A 265 0.87 -13.04 -20.05
C LEU A 265 0.40 -11.77 -20.76
N ASP A 266 0.32 -10.65 -20.05
CA ASP A 266 -0.07 -9.35 -20.60
C ASP A 266 0.90 -8.88 -21.69
N TYR A 267 2.20 -9.14 -21.51
CA TYR A 267 3.21 -8.86 -22.53
C TYR A 267 3.00 -9.71 -23.79
N LEU A 268 2.78 -11.02 -23.63
CA LEU A 268 2.54 -11.93 -24.77
C LEU A 268 1.24 -11.58 -25.52
N ASP A 269 0.19 -11.22 -24.78
CA ASP A 269 -1.10 -10.82 -25.33
C ASP A 269 -1.11 -9.39 -25.89
N LYS A 270 0.00 -8.63 -25.74
CA LYS A 270 0.11 -7.21 -26.07
C LYS A 270 -1.03 -6.39 -25.45
N LYS A 271 -1.32 -6.65 -24.19
CA LYS A 271 -2.32 -5.93 -23.40
C LYS A 271 -1.66 -4.85 -22.56
N ASN A 272 -2.50 -3.95 -22.06
CA ASN A 272 -2.11 -2.93 -21.09
C ASN A 272 -0.94 -2.06 -21.57
N LEU A 273 0.15 -2.00 -20.81
CA LEU A 273 1.34 -1.18 -21.10
C LEU A 273 1.96 -1.55 -22.46
N TYR A 274 1.77 -2.78 -22.92
CA TYR A 274 2.37 -3.31 -24.15
C TYR A 274 1.47 -3.19 -25.38
N ALA A 275 0.27 -2.61 -25.25
CA ALA A 275 -0.71 -2.51 -26.35
C ALA A 275 -0.30 -1.55 -27.47
N ILE A 276 0.56 -0.57 -27.18
CA ILE A 276 0.95 0.49 -28.13
C ILE A 276 2.42 0.32 -28.57
N GLY A 277 3.03 -0.84 -28.30
CA GLY A 277 4.42 -1.12 -28.71
C GLY A 277 5.47 -0.40 -27.86
N PHE A 278 5.20 -0.13 -26.58
CA PHE A 278 6.27 0.14 -25.61
C PHE A 278 7.32 -0.98 -25.74
N GLN A 279 8.47 -0.63 -26.33
CA GLN A 279 9.60 -1.53 -26.40
C GLN A 279 10.15 -1.70 -24.98
N LYS A 280 10.85 -2.83 -24.76
CA LYS A 280 11.65 -3.07 -23.57
C LYS A 280 12.73 -1.99 -23.48
N GLU A 281 12.39 -0.82 -22.97
CA GLU A 281 13.39 0.15 -22.55
C GLU A 281 13.78 -0.23 -21.12
N PHE A 282 14.81 -1.07 -21.04
CA PHE A 282 15.65 -1.28 -19.86
C PHE A 282 17.10 -1.24 -20.33
#